data_AF-A0A7Y0BK15-F1
#
_entry.id   AF-A0A7Y0BK15-F1
#
_cell.length_a   1.000
_cell.length_b   1.000
_cell.length_c   1.000
_cell.angle_alpha   90.00
_cell.angle_beta   90.00
_cell.angle_gamma   90.00
#
_symmetry.space_group_name_H-M   'P 1'
#
loop_
_entity.id
_entity.type
_entity.pdbx_description
1 polymer ?
#
loop_
_entity_poly.entity_id
_entity_poly.type
_entity_poly.pdbx_seq_one_letter_code
_entity_poly.pdbx_strand_id
1 'polypeptide(L)'
;LTKSDLSIWREHLITEGDGRDTRLVVLNKIDTLWDALSTPAQVQAQIDRQRATSAEILGLSVSQVIPVSAQKGLVAKVTRDQTLLQASQLPALELALGQGVMGQRQKILRTAVAAGIGELRTEAGRSLNIRRRDLAEQMMELRGLRGKNSSVIRHMRTRIEHEQAEFDTSGARIHAVRSVHLKLLREVVNLLSTPLLKVELAELTGALKQPGIKLGLKKAYGQTFSRLRDGLQKAQVLSGEIQSMLDISFRQLNAEFGFSLQAPKEPELSRYARDLDVIEQSHLQYLGLGNVFRLSQPEFSERLVRALATRLRVVYETALGEAELWNKSASSQLDAQLRERRRNFGRRLEAIERIQQAASGLDERIAEIDDQESLLNELDAKLAELTSYLLSGPPVPSAAHDVDPVAPNLALASSA
;
A
#
# COMPACT_ATOMS: atom_id res chain seq x y z
N LEU A 1 58.29 -12.14 67.07
CA LEU A 1 57.55 -13.24 66.40
C LEU A 1 58.14 -14.57 66.82
N THR A 2 57.31 -15.59 67.04
CA THR A 2 57.80 -16.95 67.31
C THR A 2 57.98 -17.72 65.99
N LYS A 3 58.83 -18.77 65.97
CA LYS A 3 59.02 -19.62 64.77
C LYS A 3 57.71 -20.29 64.30
N SER A 4 56.78 -20.53 65.22
CA SER A 4 55.46 -21.12 64.94
C SER A 4 54.50 -20.14 64.24
N ASP A 5 54.57 -18.85 64.55
CA ASP A 5 53.74 -17.83 63.86
C ASP A 5 54.21 -17.65 62.41
N LEU A 6 55.52 -17.77 62.18
CA LEU A 6 56.12 -17.67 60.84
C LEU A 6 55.80 -18.86 59.94
N SER A 7 55.69 -20.08 60.50
CA SER A 7 55.26 -21.26 59.72
C SER A 7 53.79 -21.14 59.31
N ILE A 8 52.91 -20.73 60.23
CA ILE A 8 51.48 -20.54 59.93
C ILE A 8 51.30 -19.45 58.85
N TRP A 9 52.04 -18.34 58.97
CA TRP A 9 51.99 -17.26 57.98
C TRP A 9 52.39 -17.71 56.57
N ARG A 10 53.49 -18.48 56.46
CA ARG A 10 53.96 -18.96 55.15
C ARG A 10 53.07 -20.03 54.55
N GLU A 11 52.51 -20.91 55.36
CA GLU A 11 51.79 -22.10 54.90
C GLU A 11 50.30 -21.81 54.58
N HIS A 12 49.66 -20.86 55.28
CA HIS A 12 48.21 -20.63 55.16
C HIS A 12 47.82 -19.28 54.54
N LEU A 13 48.74 -18.30 54.48
CA LEU A 13 48.43 -16.94 54.03
C LEU A 13 49.24 -16.50 52.80
N ILE A 14 50.34 -17.17 52.46
CA ILE A 14 51.05 -16.97 51.19
C ILE A 14 50.47 -17.91 50.13
N THR A 15 49.25 -17.64 49.69
CA THR A 15 48.76 -18.15 48.40
C THR A 15 49.35 -17.29 47.28
N GLU A 16 49.97 -17.94 46.31
CA GLU A 16 50.54 -17.30 45.12
C GLU A 16 49.43 -16.57 44.35
N GLY A 17 49.65 -15.29 44.03
CA GLY A 17 48.93 -14.63 42.95
C GLY A 17 48.26 -13.31 43.28
N ASP A 18 47.36 -13.24 44.28
CA ASP A 18 46.50 -12.07 44.37
C ASP A 18 46.12 -11.71 45.82
N GLY A 19 46.33 -10.45 46.20
CA GLY A 19 45.97 -9.92 47.53
C GLY A 19 47.12 -9.68 48.51
N ARG A 20 48.37 -9.47 48.07
CA ARG A 20 49.40 -8.92 48.97
C ARG A 20 48.99 -7.54 49.52
N ASP A 21 48.33 -6.71 48.71
CA ASP A 21 47.89 -5.36 49.07
C ASP A 21 46.67 -5.32 50.01
N THR A 22 45.92 -6.42 50.13
CA THR A 22 44.73 -6.51 51.00
C THR A 22 45.03 -7.13 52.37
N ARG A 23 46.28 -7.54 52.60
CA ARG A 23 46.74 -8.12 53.86
C ARG A 23 47.18 -7.01 54.79
N LEU A 24 46.65 -7.01 56.01
CA LEU A 24 47.07 -6.13 57.10
C LEU A 24 47.61 -6.98 58.23
N VAL A 25 48.77 -6.59 58.75
CA VAL A 25 49.41 -7.25 59.89
C VAL A 25 49.38 -6.29 61.07
N VAL A 26 48.85 -6.76 62.19
CA VAL A 26 48.75 -5.97 63.41
C VAL A 26 49.91 -6.33 64.34
N LEU A 27 50.81 -5.38 64.56
CA LEU A 27 51.84 -5.48 65.59
C LEU A 27 51.23 -5.04 66.93
N ASN A 28 50.59 -5.99 67.60
CA ASN A 28 49.90 -5.74 68.86
C ASN A 28 50.88 -5.68 70.05
N LYS A 29 50.51 -4.95 71.10
CA LYS A 29 51.26 -4.74 72.37
C LYS A 29 52.40 -3.71 72.33
N ILE A 30 52.27 -2.66 71.53
CA ILE A 30 53.25 -1.55 71.54
C ILE A 30 53.38 -0.84 72.89
N ASP A 31 52.37 -0.97 73.76
CA ASP A 31 52.39 -0.45 75.13
C ASP A 31 53.50 -1.04 76.00
N THR A 32 54.02 -2.22 75.64
CA THR A 32 55.18 -2.82 76.32
C THR A 32 56.48 -2.06 76.07
N LEU A 33 56.51 -1.15 75.10
CA LEU A 33 57.66 -0.31 74.76
C LEU A 33 57.59 1.08 75.44
N TRP A 34 56.52 1.36 76.19
CA TRP A 34 56.33 2.62 76.90
C TRP A 34 57.05 2.57 78.25
N ASP A 35 58.37 2.73 78.22
CA ASP A 35 59.19 2.86 79.44
C ASP A 35 59.23 4.31 79.93
N ALA A 36 59.19 4.52 81.25
CA ALA A 36 59.15 5.84 81.89
C ALA A 36 60.44 6.65 81.68
N LEU A 37 61.53 5.99 81.30
CA LEU A 37 62.85 6.59 81.01
C LEU A 37 63.04 6.98 79.54
N SER A 38 62.14 6.54 78.64
CA SER A 38 62.25 6.78 77.21
C SER A 38 61.42 7.98 76.78
N THR A 39 61.99 8.83 75.92
CA THR A 39 61.24 9.92 75.30
C THR A 39 60.22 9.39 74.29
N PRO A 40 59.10 10.08 74.03
CA PRO A 40 58.13 9.67 73.01
C PRO A 40 58.75 9.43 71.62
N ALA A 41 59.78 10.21 71.26
CA ALA A 41 60.51 10.04 70.00
C ALA A 41 61.32 8.72 69.95
N GLN A 42 61.91 8.29 71.07
CA GLN A 42 62.64 7.03 71.16
C GLN A 42 61.69 5.82 71.08
N VAL A 43 60.53 5.91 71.75
CA VAL A 43 59.47 4.89 71.68
C VAL A 43 58.96 4.76 70.25
N GLN A 44 58.67 5.87 69.57
CA GLN A 44 58.22 5.86 68.18
C GLN A 44 59.28 5.27 67.24
N ALA A 45 60.55 5.66 67.38
CA ALA A 45 61.65 5.09 66.59
C ALA A 45 61.81 3.56 66.81
N GLN A 46 61.54 3.06 68.02
CA GLN A 46 61.57 1.63 68.31
C GLN A 46 60.37 0.89 67.70
N ILE A 47 59.18 1.49 67.75
CA ILE A 47 57.99 0.97 67.06
C ILE A 47 58.25 0.90 65.55
N ASP A 48 58.80 1.95 64.95
CA ASP A 48 59.06 1.99 63.51
C ASP A 48 60.14 0.98 63.07
N ARG A 49 61.19 0.77 63.88
CA ARG A 49 62.14 -0.34 63.65
C ARG A 49 61.45 -1.69 63.70
N GLN A 50 60.60 -1.95 64.70
CA GLN A 50 59.88 -3.22 64.80
C GLN A 50 58.91 -3.43 63.63
N ARG A 51 58.27 -2.37 63.14
CA ARG A 51 57.42 -2.41 61.95
C ARG A 51 58.23 -2.74 60.70
N ALA A 52 59.37 -2.08 60.50
CA ALA A 52 60.25 -2.32 59.35
C ALA A 52 60.77 -3.76 59.33
N THR A 53 61.27 -4.26 60.47
CA THR A 53 61.73 -5.64 60.59
C THR A 53 60.60 -6.65 60.39
N SER A 54 59.41 -6.39 60.92
CA SER A 54 58.26 -7.28 60.72
C SER A 54 57.79 -7.28 59.26
N ALA A 55 57.81 -6.12 58.59
CA ALA A 55 57.47 -5.98 57.18
C ALA A 55 58.46 -6.77 56.29
N GLU A 56 59.76 -6.66 56.56
CA GLU A 56 60.82 -7.38 55.86
C GLU A 56 60.68 -8.91 56.03
N ILE A 57 60.47 -9.38 57.27
CA ILE A 57 60.32 -10.82 57.58
C ILE A 57 59.07 -11.41 56.90
N LEU A 58 57.98 -10.63 56.79
CA LEU A 58 56.71 -11.09 56.24
C LEU A 58 56.56 -10.79 54.74
N GLY A 59 57.51 -10.09 54.12
CA GLY A 59 57.48 -9.70 52.71
C GLY A 59 56.36 -8.72 52.35
N LEU A 60 56.02 -7.81 53.27
CA LEU A 60 54.94 -6.82 53.13
C LEU A 60 55.51 -5.39 53.08
N SER A 61 54.70 -4.43 52.63
CA SER A 61 55.02 -3.01 52.80
C SER A 61 54.91 -2.60 54.28
N VAL A 62 55.78 -1.70 54.73
CA VAL A 62 55.75 -1.13 56.10
C VAL A 62 54.40 -0.46 56.41
N SER A 63 53.70 0.06 55.39
CA SER A 63 52.36 0.63 55.52
C SER A 63 51.28 -0.38 55.91
N GLN A 64 51.52 -1.68 55.69
CA GLN A 64 50.58 -2.76 56.00
C GLN A 64 50.81 -3.35 57.39
N VAL A 65 51.90 -2.96 58.06
CA VAL A 65 52.20 -3.35 59.43
C VAL A 65 51.76 -2.23 60.37
N ILE A 66 50.62 -2.44 61.02
CA ILE A 66 49.96 -1.44 61.86
C ILE A 66 50.29 -1.73 63.33
N PRO A 67 51.04 -0.84 64.00
CA PRO A 67 51.30 -0.94 65.43
C PRO A 67 50.03 -0.61 66.20
N VAL A 68 49.65 -1.45 67.17
CA VAL A 68 48.45 -1.21 67.98
C VAL A 68 48.69 -1.66 69.42
N SER A 69 48.10 -0.94 70.37
CA SER A 69 47.85 -1.48 71.70
C SER A 69 46.35 -1.70 71.87
N ALA A 70 45.88 -2.91 71.57
CA ALA A 70 44.45 -3.20 71.57
C ALA A 70 43.82 -3.00 72.97
N GLN A 71 44.55 -3.36 74.03
CA GLN A 71 44.11 -3.20 75.41
C GLN A 71 43.98 -1.73 75.79
N LYS A 72 44.99 -0.89 75.50
CA LYS A 72 44.96 0.54 75.82
C LYS A 72 43.94 1.29 74.95
N GLY A 73 43.77 0.88 73.69
CA GLY A 73 42.73 1.42 72.81
C GLY A 73 41.31 1.10 73.30
N LEU A 74 41.06 -0.11 73.81
CA LEU A 74 39.78 -0.48 74.41
C LEU A 74 39.51 0.32 75.70
N VAL A 75 40.50 0.39 76.60
CA VAL A 75 40.40 1.17 77.84
C VAL A 75 40.10 2.64 77.51
N ALA A 76 40.82 3.22 76.56
CA ALA A 76 40.62 4.60 76.10
C ALA A 76 39.21 4.87 75.54
N LYS A 77 38.63 3.93 74.78
CA LYS A 77 37.24 4.06 74.29
C LYS A 77 36.22 4.01 75.42
N VAL A 78 36.45 3.18 76.43
CA VAL A 78 35.56 3.04 77.59
C VAL A 78 35.66 4.25 78.53
N THR A 79 36.86 4.77 78.76
CA THR A 79 37.10 5.94 79.63
C THR A 79 36.99 7.28 78.92
N ARG A 80 36.77 7.28 77.60
CA ARG A 80 36.77 8.48 76.71
C ARG A 80 38.06 9.28 76.76
N ASP A 81 39.18 8.61 76.96
CA ASP A 81 40.51 9.24 76.95
C ASP A 81 41.04 9.34 75.52
N GLN A 82 40.92 10.52 74.93
CA GLN A 82 41.30 10.77 73.53
C GLN A 82 42.83 10.74 73.34
N THR A 83 43.60 11.06 74.38
CA THR A 83 45.07 11.02 74.32
C THR A 83 45.57 9.57 74.31
N LEU A 84 44.99 8.72 75.16
CA LEU A 84 45.31 7.30 75.21
C LEU A 84 44.83 6.56 73.95
N LEU A 85 43.70 6.99 73.37
CA LEU A 85 43.19 6.42 72.12
C LEU A 85 44.15 6.70 70.96
N GLN A 86 44.67 7.92 70.84
CA GLN A 86 45.67 8.26 69.82
C GLN A 86 46.99 7.52 70.07
N ALA A 87 47.46 7.47 71.33
CA ALA A 87 48.67 6.73 71.70
C ALA A 87 48.56 5.22 71.41
N SER A 88 47.37 4.64 71.52
CA SER A 88 47.12 3.22 71.22
C SER A 88 47.18 2.86 69.74
N GLN A 89 47.14 3.87 68.85
CA GLN A 89 47.11 3.74 67.40
C GLN A 89 45.94 2.88 66.84
N LEU A 90 44.93 2.60 67.66
CA LEU A 90 43.72 1.88 67.26
C LEU A 90 42.92 2.59 66.13
N PRO A 91 42.78 3.93 66.09
CA PRO A 91 42.12 4.62 64.98
C PRO A 91 42.79 4.38 63.62
N ALA A 92 44.13 4.23 63.60
CA ALA A 92 44.86 3.94 62.37
C ALA A 92 44.54 2.54 61.82
N LEU A 93 44.33 1.55 62.71
CA LEU A 93 43.87 0.22 62.33
C LEU A 93 42.43 0.25 61.79
N GLU A 94 41.53 0.97 62.46
CA GLU A 94 40.13 1.09 62.04
C GLU A 94 40.00 1.77 60.67
N LEU A 95 40.79 2.83 60.43
CA LEU A 95 40.88 3.51 59.14
C LEU A 95 41.41 2.58 58.05
N ALA A 96 42.49 1.83 58.33
CA ALA A 96 43.08 0.91 57.36
C ALA A 96 42.14 -0.25 57.01
N LEU A 97 41.37 -0.76 57.97
CA LEU A 97 40.35 -1.79 57.71
C LEU A 97 39.15 -1.24 56.92
N GLY A 98 38.66 -0.05 57.28
CA GLY A 98 37.53 0.60 56.63
C GLY A 98 37.84 1.02 55.19
N GLN A 99 38.99 1.62 54.93
CA GLN A 99 39.38 2.08 53.59
C GLN A 99 40.04 0.97 52.76
N GLY A 100 40.92 0.17 53.37
CA GLY A 100 41.71 -0.83 52.65
C GLY A 100 40.89 -2.05 52.23
N VAL A 101 40.26 -2.75 53.19
CA VAL A 101 39.61 -4.03 52.90
C VAL A 101 38.22 -3.85 52.28
N MET A 102 37.39 -2.97 52.87
CA MET A 102 36.04 -2.73 52.34
C MET A 102 36.06 -1.93 51.04
N GLY A 103 36.93 -0.91 50.93
CA GLY A 103 37.12 -0.15 49.69
C GLY A 103 37.59 -1.02 48.52
N GLN A 104 38.56 -1.92 48.76
CA GLN A 104 39.04 -2.82 47.72
C GLN A 104 37.98 -3.87 47.31
N ARG A 105 37.24 -4.46 48.27
CA ARG A 105 36.11 -5.37 47.95
C ARG A 105 35.03 -4.66 47.14
N GLN A 106 34.68 -3.44 47.51
CA GLN A 106 33.71 -2.61 46.78
C GLN A 106 34.22 -2.31 45.35
N LYS A 107 35.51 -2.04 45.18
CA LYS A 107 36.14 -1.82 43.86
C LYS A 107 36.09 -3.07 42.98
N ILE A 108 36.42 -4.24 43.52
CA ILE A 108 36.36 -5.52 42.80
C ILE A 108 34.92 -5.82 42.36
N LEU A 109 33.95 -5.69 43.26
CA LEU A 109 32.53 -5.90 42.95
C LEU A 109 32.03 -4.92 41.89
N ARG A 110 32.35 -3.63 42.01
CA ARG A 110 32.01 -2.62 40.99
C ARG A 110 32.60 -2.94 39.62
N THR A 111 33.85 -3.42 39.59
CA THR A 111 34.53 -3.80 38.34
C THR A 111 33.86 -5.01 37.68
N ALA A 112 33.52 -6.04 38.47
CA ALA A 112 32.83 -7.23 37.97
C ALA A 112 31.41 -6.90 37.45
N VAL A 113 30.65 -6.08 38.17
CA VAL A 113 29.32 -5.61 37.75
C VAL A 113 29.42 -4.76 36.49
N ALA A 114 30.39 -3.86 36.40
CA ALA A 114 30.61 -3.03 35.21
C ALA A 114 30.95 -3.87 33.98
N ALA A 115 31.80 -4.91 34.13
CA ALA A 115 32.11 -5.85 33.06
C ALA A 115 30.86 -6.60 32.59
N GLY A 116 30.07 -7.16 33.51
CA GLY A 116 28.83 -7.88 33.17
C GLY A 116 27.78 -7.00 32.49
N ILE A 117 27.61 -5.75 32.95
CA ILE A 117 26.74 -4.76 32.27
C ILE A 117 27.25 -4.45 30.87
N GLY A 118 28.56 -4.31 30.69
CA GLY A 118 29.19 -4.08 29.39
C GLY A 118 28.95 -5.22 28.40
N GLU A 119 29.08 -6.47 28.85
CA GLU A 119 28.79 -7.66 28.05
C GLU A 119 27.31 -7.74 27.66
N LEU A 120 26.40 -7.56 28.63
CA LEU A 120 24.96 -7.55 28.37
C LEU A 120 24.55 -6.46 27.38
N ARG A 121 25.12 -5.26 27.53
CA ARG A 121 24.89 -4.15 26.59
C ARG A 121 25.35 -4.50 25.18
N THR A 122 26.52 -5.13 25.06
CA THR A 122 27.08 -5.52 23.77
C THR A 122 26.23 -6.60 23.10
N GLU A 123 25.77 -7.59 23.86
CA GLU A 123 24.90 -8.65 23.35
C GLU A 123 23.52 -8.11 22.92
N ALA A 124 22.89 -7.32 23.78
CA ALA A 124 21.60 -6.70 23.48
C ALA A 124 21.69 -5.74 22.29
N GLY A 125 22.75 -4.91 22.23
CA GLY A 125 23.02 -4.04 21.09
C GLY A 125 23.26 -4.82 19.80
N ARG A 126 23.92 -5.98 19.85
CA ARG A 126 24.08 -6.85 18.67
C ARG A 126 22.73 -7.40 18.19
N SER A 127 21.90 -7.88 19.11
CA SER A 127 20.54 -8.39 18.81
C SER A 127 19.64 -7.31 18.20
N LEU A 128 19.65 -6.09 18.76
CA LEU A 128 18.92 -4.94 18.21
C LEU A 128 19.40 -4.56 16.81
N ASN A 129 20.72 -4.54 16.58
CA ASN A 129 21.30 -4.24 15.27
C ASN A 129 20.92 -5.29 14.20
N ILE A 130 20.90 -6.58 14.55
CA ILE A 130 20.44 -7.64 13.63
C ILE A 130 18.98 -7.39 13.23
N ARG A 131 18.08 -7.19 14.22
CA ARG A 131 16.66 -6.91 13.94
C ARG A 131 16.47 -5.67 13.07
N ARG A 132 17.22 -4.60 13.34
CA ARG A 132 17.16 -3.36 12.57
C ARG A 132 17.59 -3.58 11.12
N ARG A 133 18.64 -4.38 10.90
CA ARG A 133 19.08 -4.77 9.56
C ARG A 133 18.00 -5.58 8.83
N ASP A 134 17.40 -6.57 9.50
CA ASP A 134 16.35 -7.39 8.90
C ASP A 134 15.13 -6.55 8.49
N LEU A 135 14.70 -5.61 9.36
CA LEU A 135 13.62 -4.67 9.03
C LEU A 135 13.99 -3.73 7.87
N ALA A 136 15.23 -3.24 7.81
CA ALA A 136 15.70 -2.41 6.71
C ALA A 136 15.74 -3.16 5.37
N GLU A 137 16.14 -4.44 5.38
CA GLU A 137 16.09 -5.33 4.21
C GLU A 137 14.64 -5.53 3.75
N GLN A 138 13.71 -5.88 4.65
CA GLN A 138 12.27 -5.98 4.34
C GLN A 138 11.70 -4.66 3.79
N MET A 139 12.07 -3.53 4.39
CA MET A 139 11.64 -2.19 3.95
C MET A 139 12.08 -1.91 2.50
N MET A 140 13.33 -2.23 2.16
CA MET A 140 13.85 -2.07 0.80
C MET A 140 13.09 -2.94 -0.20
N GLU A 141 12.81 -4.19 0.13
CA GLU A 141 12.04 -5.10 -0.72
C GLU A 141 10.62 -4.57 -0.98
N LEU A 142 9.89 -4.19 0.08
CA LEU A 142 8.52 -3.68 -0.04
C LEU A 142 8.46 -2.36 -0.80
N ARG A 143 9.40 -1.42 -0.56
CA ARG A 143 9.49 -0.16 -1.33
C ARG A 143 9.78 -0.42 -2.81
N GLY A 144 10.61 -1.42 -3.12
CA GLY A 144 10.87 -1.87 -4.49
C GLY A 144 9.62 -2.42 -5.17
N LEU A 145 8.84 -3.26 -4.47
CA LEU A 145 7.55 -3.77 -4.96
C LEU A 145 6.53 -2.65 -5.17
N ARG A 146 6.45 -1.68 -4.25
CA ARG A 146 5.56 -0.52 -4.35
C ARG A 146 5.82 0.29 -5.60
N GLY A 147 7.08 0.63 -5.87
CA GLY A 147 7.47 1.41 -7.05
C GLY A 147 7.11 0.68 -8.35
N LYS A 148 7.40 -0.62 -8.43
CA LYS A 148 7.05 -1.45 -9.60
C LYS A 148 5.55 -1.53 -9.81
N ASN A 149 4.78 -1.83 -8.76
CA ASN A 149 3.32 -1.92 -8.84
C ASN A 149 2.71 -0.57 -9.27
N SER A 150 3.11 0.55 -8.66
CA SER A 150 2.63 1.88 -9.05
C SER A 150 2.92 2.20 -10.52
N SER A 151 4.13 1.91 -11.00
CA SER A 151 4.51 2.14 -12.39
C SER A 151 3.69 1.29 -13.37
N VAL A 152 3.52 -0.01 -13.06
CA VAL A 152 2.76 -0.94 -13.91
C VAL A 152 1.27 -0.56 -13.94
N ILE A 153 0.66 -0.27 -12.78
CA ILE A 153 -0.74 0.17 -12.67
C ILE A 153 -0.95 1.45 -13.50
N ARG A 154 -0.03 2.41 -13.40
CA ARG A 154 -0.08 3.65 -14.18
C ARG A 154 0.01 3.39 -15.68
N HIS A 155 0.94 2.55 -16.12
CA HIS A 155 1.05 2.17 -17.54
C HIS A 155 -0.22 1.46 -18.04
N MET A 156 -0.79 0.55 -17.25
CA MET A 156 -2.04 -0.13 -17.60
C MET A 156 -3.19 0.87 -17.76
N ARG A 157 -3.30 1.85 -16.84
CA ARG A 157 -4.30 2.92 -16.90
C ARG A 157 -4.15 3.76 -18.15
N THR A 158 -2.95 4.31 -18.38
CA THR A 158 -2.67 5.15 -19.55
C THR A 158 -2.94 4.39 -20.85
N ARG A 159 -2.62 3.10 -20.91
CA ARG A 159 -2.94 2.26 -22.08
C ARG A 159 -4.44 2.15 -22.33
N ILE A 160 -5.25 1.93 -21.28
CA ILE A 160 -6.72 1.87 -21.42
C ILE A 160 -7.30 3.23 -21.83
N GLU A 161 -6.82 4.32 -21.24
CA GLU A 161 -7.24 5.68 -21.59
C GLU A 161 -6.89 6.00 -23.06
N HIS A 162 -5.72 5.54 -23.53
CA HIS A 162 -5.31 5.67 -24.93
C HIS A 162 -6.21 4.84 -25.87
N GLU A 163 -6.41 3.55 -25.56
CA GLU A 163 -7.33 2.68 -26.32
C GLU A 163 -8.76 3.27 -26.39
N GLN A 164 -9.22 3.89 -25.31
CA GLN A 164 -10.51 4.57 -25.26
C GLN A 164 -10.54 5.82 -26.15
N ALA A 165 -9.49 6.65 -26.11
CA ALA A 165 -9.39 7.84 -26.95
C ALA A 165 -9.31 7.50 -28.45
N GLU A 166 -8.54 6.47 -28.82
CA GLU A 166 -8.49 5.95 -30.19
C GLU A 166 -9.87 5.44 -30.65
N PHE A 167 -10.58 4.75 -29.77
CA PHE A 167 -11.94 4.28 -30.04
C PHE A 167 -12.93 5.44 -30.23
N ASP A 168 -12.88 6.46 -29.38
CA ASP A 168 -13.77 7.62 -29.49
C ASP A 168 -13.47 8.45 -30.75
N THR A 169 -12.19 8.58 -31.13
CA THR A 169 -11.78 9.22 -32.39
C THR A 169 -12.32 8.47 -33.61
N SER A 170 -12.37 7.14 -33.50
CA SER A 170 -12.94 6.26 -34.52
C SER A 170 -14.48 6.30 -34.59
N GLY A 171 -15.12 6.95 -33.62
CA GLY A 171 -16.56 7.22 -33.62
C GLY A 171 -17.02 7.91 -34.91
N ALA A 172 -16.20 8.77 -35.51
CA ALA A 172 -16.50 9.43 -36.79
C ALA A 172 -16.80 8.42 -37.91
N ARG A 173 -16.04 7.31 -38.00
CA ARG A 173 -16.25 6.27 -39.01
C ARG A 173 -17.56 5.52 -38.78
N ILE A 174 -17.87 5.20 -37.53
CA ILE A 174 -19.12 4.52 -37.15
C ILE A 174 -20.33 5.43 -37.44
N HIS A 175 -20.21 6.72 -37.14
CA HIS A 175 -21.21 7.72 -37.50
C HIS A 175 -21.39 7.85 -39.01
N ALA A 176 -20.31 7.82 -39.80
CA ALA A 176 -20.38 7.86 -41.26
C ALA A 176 -21.15 6.66 -41.83
N VAL A 177 -20.84 5.44 -41.39
CA VAL A 177 -21.56 4.22 -41.79
C VAL A 177 -23.05 4.33 -41.46
N ARG A 178 -23.39 4.77 -40.24
CA ARG A 178 -24.79 4.97 -39.83
C ARG A 178 -25.50 6.00 -40.71
N SER A 179 -24.84 7.12 -41.01
CA SER A 179 -25.40 8.18 -41.85
C SER A 179 -25.70 7.71 -43.28
N VAL A 180 -24.77 6.96 -43.89
CA VAL A 180 -24.97 6.36 -45.23
C VAL A 180 -26.10 5.33 -45.20
N HIS A 181 -26.10 4.44 -44.20
CA HIS A 181 -27.15 3.44 -44.02
C HIS A 181 -28.55 4.08 -43.91
N LEU A 182 -28.71 5.09 -43.05
CA LEU A 182 -30.00 5.79 -42.87
C LEU A 182 -30.40 6.64 -44.08
N LYS A 183 -29.45 7.10 -44.89
CA LYS A 183 -29.76 7.79 -46.15
C LYS A 183 -30.36 6.81 -47.16
N LEU A 184 -29.68 5.71 -47.44
CA LEU A 184 -30.14 4.71 -48.41
C LEU A 184 -31.46 4.06 -47.96
N LEU A 185 -31.63 3.80 -46.66
CA LEU A 185 -32.88 3.28 -46.12
C LEU A 185 -34.06 4.23 -46.36
N ARG A 186 -33.87 5.54 -46.21
CA ARG A 186 -34.94 6.51 -46.50
C ARG A 186 -35.39 6.42 -47.95
N GLU A 187 -34.48 6.15 -48.87
CA GLU A 187 -34.82 5.95 -50.29
C GLU A 187 -35.66 4.68 -50.48
N VAL A 188 -35.29 3.56 -49.85
CA VAL A 188 -36.10 2.32 -49.83
C VAL A 188 -37.49 2.57 -49.23
N VAL A 189 -37.57 3.21 -48.06
CA VAL A 189 -38.84 3.53 -47.38
C VAL A 189 -39.73 4.40 -48.26
N ASN A 190 -39.16 5.39 -48.95
CA ASN A 190 -39.91 6.25 -49.86
C ASN A 190 -40.52 5.47 -51.03
N LEU A 191 -39.77 4.52 -51.62
CA LEU A 191 -40.24 3.66 -52.70
C LEU A 191 -41.36 2.71 -52.26
N LEU A 192 -41.35 2.28 -50.99
CA LEU A 192 -42.34 1.38 -50.40
C LEU A 192 -43.48 2.14 -49.68
N SER A 193 -43.53 3.47 -49.82
CA SER A 193 -44.42 4.30 -49.01
C SER A 193 -45.87 4.33 -49.54
N THR A 194 -46.83 4.36 -48.62
CA THR A 194 -48.26 4.52 -48.93
C THR A 194 -48.59 5.79 -49.74
N PRO A 195 -47.94 6.96 -49.53
CA PRO A 195 -48.11 8.12 -50.40
C PRO A 195 -47.80 7.85 -51.88
N LEU A 196 -46.71 7.15 -52.19
CA LEU A 196 -46.36 6.84 -53.58
C LEU A 196 -47.40 5.89 -54.20
N LEU A 197 -47.84 4.88 -53.45
CA LEU A 197 -48.93 3.99 -53.87
C LEU A 197 -50.23 4.77 -54.17
N LYS A 198 -50.57 5.79 -53.36
CA LYS A 198 -51.75 6.64 -53.61
C LYS A 198 -51.64 7.44 -54.90
N VAL A 199 -50.45 7.93 -55.25
CA VAL A 199 -50.21 8.65 -56.52
C VAL A 199 -50.48 7.73 -57.71
N GLU A 200 -49.91 6.53 -57.70
CA GLU A 200 -50.11 5.52 -58.76
C GLU A 200 -51.59 5.12 -58.91
N LEU A 201 -52.31 4.99 -57.79
CA LEU A 201 -53.74 4.68 -57.79
C LEU A 201 -54.62 5.85 -58.23
N ALA A 202 -54.22 7.09 -57.95
CA ALA A 202 -54.91 8.29 -58.42
C ALA A 202 -54.78 8.41 -59.95
N GLU A 203 -53.60 8.13 -60.50
CA GLU A 203 -53.40 8.05 -61.95
C GLU A 203 -54.25 6.95 -62.59
N LEU A 204 -54.30 5.76 -61.99
CA LEU A 204 -55.18 4.68 -62.46
C LEU A 204 -56.66 5.11 -62.42
N THR A 205 -57.10 5.76 -61.34
CA THR A 205 -58.48 6.28 -61.23
C THR A 205 -58.77 7.32 -62.31
N GLY A 206 -57.85 8.25 -62.53
CA GLY A 206 -57.96 9.28 -63.55
C GLY A 206 -58.01 8.70 -64.96
N ALA A 207 -57.16 7.70 -65.25
CA ALA A 207 -57.21 6.94 -66.47
C ALA A 207 -58.60 6.32 -66.64
N LEU A 208 -59.08 5.51 -65.69
CA LEU A 208 -60.37 4.82 -65.79
C LEU A 208 -61.61 5.72 -66.00
N LYS A 209 -61.53 7.01 -65.62
CA LYS A 209 -62.60 7.99 -65.82
C LYS A 209 -62.66 8.59 -67.23
N GLN A 210 -61.64 8.42 -68.08
CA GLN A 210 -61.64 9.01 -69.42
C GLN A 210 -62.61 8.29 -70.38
N PRO A 211 -63.39 9.03 -71.21
CA PRO A 211 -64.30 8.43 -72.20
C PRO A 211 -63.55 7.60 -73.24
N GLY A 212 -64.04 6.41 -73.57
CA GLY A 212 -63.49 5.55 -74.66
C GLY A 212 -62.57 4.40 -74.22
N ILE A 213 -62.38 4.18 -72.92
CA ILE A 213 -61.40 3.21 -72.36
C ILE A 213 -61.74 1.72 -72.49
N LYS A 214 -62.85 1.36 -73.15
CA LYS A 214 -63.24 -0.06 -73.34
C LYS A 214 -62.14 -0.91 -74.02
N LEU A 215 -61.24 -0.28 -74.78
CA LEU A 215 -60.07 -0.92 -75.43
C LEU A 215 -58.72 -0.67 -74.71
N GLY A 216 -58.66 0.29 -73.77
CA GLY A 216 -57.44 0.73 -73.09
C GLY A 216 -57.26 0.21 -71.66
N LEU A 217 -58.27 -0.49 -71.11
CA LEU A 217 -58.27 -0.96 -69.71
C LEU A 217 -57.06 -1.83 -69.36
N LYS A 218 -56.78 -2.85 -70.18
CA LYS A 218 -55.62 -3.75 -69.97
C LYS A 218 -54.30 -2.97 -70.01
N LYS A 219 -54.24 -1.92 -70.84
CA LYS A 219 -53.08 -1.03 -70.94
C LYS A 219 -52.92 -0.17 -69.69
N ALA A 220 -53.99 0.43 -69.17
CA ALA A 220 -53.95 1.24 -67.95
C ALA A 220 -53.52 0.42 -66.72
N TYR A 221 -54.10 -0.77 -66.53
CA TYR A 221 -53.69 -1.70 -65.47
C TYR A 221 -52.23 -2.14 -65.65
N GLY A 222 -51.86 -2.60 -66.84
CA GLY A 222 -50.50 -3.05 -67.12
C GLY A 222 -49.46 -1.96 -66.87
N GLN A 223 -49.75 -0.72 -67.24
CA GLN A 223 -48.87 0.43 -66.98
C GLN A 223 -48.73 0.72 -65.48
N THR A 224 -49.84 0.80 -64.73
CA THR A 224 -49.78 1.02 -63.28
C THR A 224 -49.03 -0.10 -62.56
N PHE A 225 -49.35 -1.36 -62.84
CA PHE A 225 -48.66 -2.49 -62.22
C PHE A 225 -47.21 -2.62 -62.64
N SER A 226 -46.85 -2.23 -63.88
CA SER A 226 -45.45 -2.11 -64.30
C SER A 226 -44.70 -1.11 -63.41
N ARG A 227 -45.25 0.09 -63.18
CA ARG A 227 -44.60 1.10 -62.33
C ARG A 227 -44.48 0.67 -60.87
N LEU A 228 -45.50 -0.01 -60.33
CA LEU A 228 -45.45 -0.59 -58.98
C LEU A 228 -44.35 -1.66 -58.87
N ARG A 229 -44.23 -2.56 -59.86
CA ARG A 229 -43.15 -3.55 -59.94
C ARG A 229 -41.78 -2.90 -60.06
N ASP A 230 -41.63 -1.87 -60.90
CA ASP A 230 -40.38 -1.12 -61.04
C ASP A 230 -39.96 -0.47 -59.71
N GLY A 231 -40.93 0.03 -58.93
CA GLY A 231 -40.70 0.54 -57.58
C GLY A 231 -40.15 -0.52 -56.62
N LEU A 232 -40.77 -1.71 -56.60
CA LEU A 232 -40.31 -2.85 -55.79
C LEU A 232 -38.92 -3.35 -56.23
N GLN A 233 -38.65 -3.42 -57.53
CA GLN A 233 -37.36 -3.83 -58.05
C GLN A 233 -36.26 -2.83 -57.68
N LYS A 234 -36.53 -1.52 -57.78
CA LYS A 234 -35.60 -0.48 -57.32
C LYS A 234 -35.33 -0.60 -55.82
N ALA A 235 -36.36 -0.86 -55.03
CA ALA A 235 -36.22 -1.08 -53.59
C ALA A 235 -35.34 -2.31 -53.30
N GLN A 236 -35.52 -3.42 -54.03
CA GLN A 236 -34.66 -4.61 -53.91
C GLN A 236 -33.20 -4.30 -54.25
N VAL A 237 -32.94 -3.58 -55.35
CA VAL A 237 -31.56 -3.23 -55.75
C VAL A 237 -30.89 -2.38 -54.67
N LEU A 238 -31.59 -1.35 -54.16
CA LEU A 238 -31.08 -0.52 -53.06
C LEU A 238 -30.87 -1.30 -51.76
N SER A 239 -31.74 -2.26 -51.45
CA SER A 239 -31.56 -3.16 -50.31
C SER A 239 -30.28 -4.00 -50.45
N GLY A 240 -29.97 -4.50 -51.64
CA GLY A 240 -28.73 -5.24 -51.91
C GLY A 240 -27.47 -4.37 -51.84
N GLU A 241 -27.56 -3.11 -52.29
CA GLU A 241 -26.49 -2.12 -52.14
C GLU A 241 -26.21 -1.80 -50.66
N ILE A 242 -27.26 -1.60 -49.86
CA ILE A 242 -27.15 -1.41 -48.41
C ILE A 242 -26.53 -2.64 -47.76
N GLN A 243 -26.95 -3.86 -48.12
CA GLN A 243 -26.38 -5.09 -47.57
C GLN A 243 -24.87 -5.17 -47.87
N SER A 244 -24.48 -4.92 -49.12
CA SER A 244 -23.07 -4.95 -49.54
C SER A 244 -22.24 -3.89 -48.80
N MET A 245 -22.78 -2.68 -48.64
CA MET A 245 -22.15 -1.61 -47.88
C MET A 245 -21.99 -1.97 -46.40
N LEU A 246 -23.02 -2.55 -45.77
CA LEU A 246 -22.96 -3.01 -44.38
C LEU A 246 -21.95 -4.15 -44.21
N ASP A 247 -21.90 -5.12 -45.14
CA ASP A 247 -20.93 -6.22 -45.10
C ASP A 247 -19.48 -5.73 -45.12
N ILE A 248 -19.16 -4.82 -46.05
CA ILE A 248 -17.81 -4.24 -46.16
C ILE A 248 -17.49 -3.43 -44.90
N SER A 249 -18.42 -2.55 -44.49
CA SER A 249 -18.21 -1.68 -43.33
C SER A 249 -18.07 -2.48 -42.04
N PHE A 250 -18.88 -3.51 -41.83
CA PHE A 250 -18.81 -4.34 -40.63
C PHE A 250 -17.54 -5.16 -40.58
N ARG A 251 -17.05 -5.68 -41.72
CA ARG A 251 -15.73 -6.35 -41.76
C ARG A 251 -14.59 -5.40 -41.38
N GLN A 252 -14.60 -4.18 -41.89
CA GLN A 252 -13.61 -3.15 -41.54
C GLN A 252 -13.69 -2.81 -40.04
N LEU A 253 -14.90 -2.56 -39.53
CA LEU A 253 -15.11 -2.25 -38.12
C LEU A 253 -14.73 -3.43 -37.20
N ASN A 254 -14.97 -4.67 -37.62
CA ASN A 254 -14.54 -5.86 -36.89
C ASN A 254 -13.01 -5.99 -36.86
N ALA A 255 -12.33 -5.73 -37.98
CA ALA A 255 -10.88 -5.82 -38.08
C ALA A 255 -10.16 -4.73 -37.28
N GLU A 256 -10.66 -3.49 -37.37
CA GLU A 256 -10.01 -2.33 -36.74
C GLU A 256 -10.38 -2.18 -35.26
N PHE A 257 -11.62 -2.47 -34.90
CA PHE A 257 -12.14 -2.23 -33.54
C PHE A 257 -12.51 -3.49 -32.80
N GLY A 258 -12.16 -4.69 -33.31
CA GLY A 258 -12.42 -5.96 -32.65
C GLY A 258 -13.89 -6.20 -32.34
N PHE A 259 -14.80 -5.66 -33.15
CA PHE A 259 -16.21 -5.95 -33.05
C PHE A 259 -16.57 -7.34 -33.61
N SER A 260 -17.77 -7.77 -33.29
CA SER A 260 -18.37 -9.02 -33.78
C SER A 260 -19.69 -8.75 -34.53
N LEU A 261 -19.67 -7.76 -35.43
CA LEU A 261 -20.83 -7.37 -36.22
C LEU A 261 -21.10 -8.37 -37.35
N GLN A 262 -22.38 -8.63 -37.62
CA GLN A 262 -22.84 -9.45 -38.74
C GLN A 262 -23.95 -8.73 -39.49
N ALA A 263 -23.79 -8.55 -40.81
CA ALA A 263 -24.84 -7.91 -41.59
C ALA A 263 -26.09 -8.81 -41.59
N PRO A 264 -27.27 -8.27 -41.21
CA PRO A 264 -28.48 -9.06 -41.26
C PRO A 264 -28.85 -9.37 -42.72
N LYS A 265 -29.42 -10.55 -42.93
CA LYS A 265 -29.89 -11.00 -44.25
C LYS A 265 -30.88 -9.99 -44.83
N GLU A 266 -30.65 -9.61 -46.09
CA GLU A 266 -31.51 -8.70 -46.84
C GLU A 266 -32.95 -9.23 -46.98
N PRO A 267 -33.98 -8.34 -46.93
CA PRO A 267 -35.35 -8.72 -47.24
C PRO A 267 -35.53 -9.13 -48.71
N GLU A 268 -36.28 -10.20 -48.96
CA GLU A 268 -36.59 -10.65 -50.32
C GLU A 268 -37.83 -9.90 -50.85
N LEU A 269 -37.64 -8.64 -51.27
CA LEU A 269 -38.72 -7.80 -51.79
C LEU A 269 -39.30 -8.31 -53.12
N SER A 270 -38.53 -9.10 -53.86
CA SER A 270 -38.92 -9.71 -55.14
C SER A 270 -40.18 -10.59 -55.03
N ARG A 271 -40.48 -11.13 -53.84
CA ARG A 271 -41.71 -11.91 -53.62
C ARG A 271 -42.97 -11.05 -53.70
N TYR A 272 -42.90 -9.78 -53.28
CA TYR A 272 -44.02 -8.86 -53.36
C TYR A 272 -44.32 -8.46 -54.80
N ALA A 273 -43.33 -8.48 -55.70
CA ALA A 273 -43.58 -8.31 -57.13
C ALA A 273 -44.42 -9.45 -57.71
N ARG A 274 -44.22 -10.69 -57.23
CA ARG A 274 -45.07 -11.84 -57.59
C ARG A 274 -46.50 -11.66 -57.04
N ASP A 275 -46.65 -11.13 -55.83
CA ASP A 275 -47.97 -10.82 -55.26
C ASP A 275 -48.70 -9.77 -56.12
N LEU A 276 -47.98 -8.76 -56.64
CA LEU A 276 -48.54 -7.80 -57.59
C LEU A 276 -49.04 -8.47 -58.88
N ASP A 277 -48.30 -9.45 -59.42
CA ASP A 277 -48.73 -10.19 -60.62
C ASP A 277 -50.05 -10.94 -60.38
N VAL A 278 -50.17 -11.60 -59.23
CA VAL A 278 -51.40 -12.31 -58.84
C VAL A 278 -52.57 -11.33 -58.70
N ILE A 279 -52.35 -10.18 -58.06
CA ILE A 279 -53.38 -9.14 -57.92
C ILE A 279 -53.79 -8.61 -59.30
N GLU A 280 -52.84 -8.30 -60.18
CA GLU A 280 -53.10 -7.81 -61.54
C GLU A 280 -53.96 -8.80 -62.34
N GLN A 281 -53.53 -10.07 -62.39
CA GLN A 281 -54.22 -11.12 -63.13
C GLN A 281 -55.64 -11.34 -62.60
N SER A 282 -55.81 -11.36 -61.28
CA SER A 282 -57.13 -11.54 -60.65
C SER A 282 -58.10 -10.40 -61.00
N HIS A 283 -57.61 -9.16 -61.01
CA HIS A 283 -58.41 -7.99 -61.37
C HIS A 283 -58.75 -7.96 -62.87
N LEU A 284 -57.78 -8.26 -63.75
CA LEU A 284 -58.01 -8.34 -65.19
C LEU A 284 -58.99 -9.48 -65.56
N GLN A 285 -58.90 -10.63 -64.89
CA GLN A 285 -59.84 -11.74 -65.07
C GLN A 285 -61.26 -11.34 -64.64
N TYR A 286 -61.40 -10.71 -63.47
CA TYR A 286 -62.70 -10.23 -62.97
C TYR A 286 -63.37 -9.23 -63.94
N LEU A 287 -62.56 -8.38 -64.58
CA LEU A 287 -63.00 -7.44 -65.60
C LEU A 287 -63.39 -8.14 -66.92
N GLY A 288 -62.65 -9.18 -67.32
CA GLY A 288 -62.88 -9.97 -68.54
C GLY A 288 -64.20 -10.76 -68.58
N LEU A 289 -64.80 -11.08 -67.44
CA LEU A 289 -66.07 -11.82 -67.31
C LEU A 289 -67.33 -10.97 -67.63
N GLY A 290 -67.23 -9.99 -68.53
CA GLY A 290 -68.35 -9.13 -68.96
C GLY A 290 -68.60 -7.89 -68.08
N ASN A 291 -67.81 -7.68 -67.03
CA ASN A 291 -67.94 -6.52 -66.15
C ASN A 291 -67.37 -5.21 -66.75
N VAL A 292 -66.73 -5.26 -67.93
CA VAL A 292 -66.18 -4.08 -68.62
C VAL A 292 -67.24 -3.01 -68.87
N PHE A 293 -68.49 -3.39 -69.17
CA PHE A 293 -69.57 -2.42 -69.41
C PHE A 293 -69.93 -1.61 -68.16
N ARG A 294 -69.78 -2.18 -66.97
CA ARG A 294 -70.05 -1.53 -65.67
C ARG A 294 -69.02 -0.45 -65.32
N LEU A 295 -67.84 -0.45 -65.94
CA LEU A 295 -66.84 0.62 -65.79
C LEU A 295 -67.31 1.97 -66.33
N SER A 296 -68.34 2.00 -67.17
CA SER A 296 -68.96 3.26 -67.62
C SER A 296 -69.67 4.00 -66.48
N GLN A 297 -69.95 3.32 -65.36
CA GLN A 297 -70.50 3.93 -64.14
C GLN A 297 -69.34 4.41 -63.24
N PRO A 298 -69.25 5.71 -62.92
CA PRO A 298 -68.15 6.26 -62.13
C PRO A 298 -68.05 5.61 -60.74
N GLU A 299 -69.18 5.33 -60.09
CA GLU A 299 -69.24 4.70 -58.76
C GLU A 299 -68.63 3.29 -58.73
N PHE A 300 -68.77 2.51 -59.81
CA PHE A 300 -68.21 1.16 -59.90
C PHE A 300 -66.68 1.22 -60.03
N SER A 301 -66.16 2.13 -60.84
CA SER A 301 -64.71 2.33 -61.01
C SER A 301 -64.03 2.72 -59.70
N GLU A 302 -64.64 3.62 -58.92
CA GLU A 302 -64.11 4.06 -57.63
C GLU A 302 -64.14 2.95 -56.58
N ARG A 303 -65.20 2.13 -56.55
CA ARG A 303 -65.27 0.96 -55.66
C ARG A 303 -64.21 -0.09 -56.01
N LEU A 304 -63.96 -0.32 -57.31
CA LEU A 304 -62.99 -1.30 -57.77
C LEU A 304 -61.55 -0.85 -57.48
N VAL A 305 -61.23 0.43 -57.73
CA VAL A 305 -59.93 0.99 -57.33
C VAL A 305 -59.78 0.99 -55.81
N ARG A 306 -60.83 1.27 -55.03
CA ARG A 306 -60.78 1.18 -53.57
C ARG A 306 -60.48 -0.24 -53.08
N ALA A 307 -61.11 -1.26 -53.67
CA ALA A 307 -60.83 -2.65 -53.35
C ALA A 307 -59.38 -3.05 -53.71
N LEU A 308 -58.89 -2.59 -54.85
CA LEU A 308 -57.50 -2.77 -55.27
C LEU A 308 -56.53 -2.09 -54.30
N ALA A 309 -56.83 -0.84 -53.91
CA ALA A 309 -56.03 -0.06 -52.97
C ALA A 309 -55.84 -0.78 -51.65
N THR A 310 -56.89 -1.41 -51.11
CA THR A 310 -56.79 -2.19 -49.87
C THR A 310 -55.83 -3.37 -50.02
N ARG A 311 -55.87 -4.11 -51.15
CA ARG A 311 -54.97 -5.25 -51.38
C ARG A 311 -53.52 -4.82 -51.58
N LEU A 312 -53.29 -3.80 -52.42
CA LEU A 312 -51.95 -3.28 -52.66
C LEU A 312 -51.34 -2.67 -51.41
N ARG A 313 -52.16 -2.01 -50.57
CA ARG A 313 -51.71 -1.47 -49.29
C ARG A 313 -51.16 -2.55 -48.37
N VAL A 314 -51.82 -3.71 -48.28
CA VAL A 314 -51.31 -4.84 -47.47
C VAL A 314 -49.94 -5.31 -47.97
N VAL A 315 -49.76 -5.44 -49.29
CA VAL A 315 -48.46 -5.83 -49.89
C VAL A 315 -47.37 -4.81 -49.53
N TYR A 316 -47.62 -3.52 -49.75
CA TYR A 316 -46.65 -2.46 -49.49
C TYR A 316 -46.35 -2.26 -48.00
N GLU A 317 -47.36 -2.31 -47.13
CA GLU A 317 -47.15 -2.21 -45.67
C GLU A 317 -46.35 -3.40 -45.14
N THR A 318 -46.58 -4.60 -45.67
CA THR A 318 -45.79 -5.78 -45.29
C THR A 318 -44.33 -5.65 -45.77
N ALA A 319 -44.12 -5.24 -47.02
CA ALA A 319 -42.78 -5.02 -47.57
C ALA A 319 -42.00 -3.93 -46.80
N LEU A 320 -42.67 -2.83 -46.47
CA LEU A 320 -42.12 -1.74 -45.68
C LEU A 320 -41.75 -2.23 -44.27
N GLY A 321 -42.64 -2.97 -43.62
CA GLY A 321 -42.39 -3.54 -42.29
C GLY A 321 -41.16 -4.45 -42.24
N GLU A 322 -40.92 -5.25 -43.29
CA GLU A 322 -39.71 -6.08 -43.37
C GLU A 322 -38.44 -5.25 -43.56
N ALA A 323 -38.48 -4.22 -44.41
CA ALA A 323 -37.35 -3.30 -44.60
C ALA A 323 -37.02 -2.55 -43.29
N GLU A 324 -38.04 -2.08 -42.55
CA GLU A 324 -37.87 -1.42 -41.26
C GLU A 324 -37.30 -2.37 -40.19
N LEU A 325 -37.80 -3.60 -40.13
CA LEU A 325 -37.31 -4.63 -39.19
C LEU A 325 -35.84 -4.98 -39.48
N TRP A 326 -35.49 -5.12 -40.76
CA TRP A 326 -34.11 -5.37 -41.18
C TRP A 326 -33.17 -4.23 -40.78
N ASN A 327 -33.57 -2.97 -41.00
CA ASN A 327 -32.81 -1.82 -40.52
C ASN A 327 -32.65 -1.81 -38.99
N LYS A 328 -33.73 -2.09 -38.25
CA LYS A 328 -33.70 -2.15 -36.79
C LYS A 328 -32.70 -3.21 -36.31
N SER A 329 -32.66 -4.37 -36.97
CA SER A 329 -31.68 -5.43 -36.70
C SER A 329 -30.25 -4.92 -36.89
N ALA A 330 -29.92 -4.34 -38.05
CA ALA A 330 -28.58 -3.81 -38.35
C ALA A 330 -28.13 -2.73 -37.35
N SER A 331 -29.01 -1.76 -37.06
CA SER A 331 -28.72 -0.66 -36.15
C SER A 331 -28.54 -1.13 -34.71
N SER A 332 -29.35 -2.09 -34.26
CA SER A 332 -29.28 -2.62 -32.89
C SER A 332 -27.97 -3.33 -32.58
N GLN A 333 -27.37 -4.02 -33.56
CA GLN A 333 -26.08 -4.69 -33.41
C GLN A 333 -24.95 -3.68 -33.18
N LEU A 334 -24.91 -2.61 -34.00
CA LEU A 334 -23.95 -1.51 -33.82
C LEU A 334 -24.08 -0.88 -32.43
N ASP A 335 -25.31 -0.58 -32.01
CA ASP A 335 -25.57 0.06 -30.71
C ASP A 335 -25.21 -0.86 -29.53
N ALA A 336 -25.41 -2.16 -29.66
CA ALA A 336 -25.01 -3.13 -28.65
C ALA A 336 -23.49 -3.22 -28.52
N GLN A 337 -22.76 -3.35 -29.63
CA GLN A 337 -21.30 -3.46 -29.64
C GLN A 337 -20.62 -2.17 -29.13
N LEU A 338 -21.11 -0.99 -29.53
CA LEU A 338 -20.65 0.30 -29.03
C LEU A 338 -20.80 0.41 -27.51
N ARG A 339 -21.99 0.08 -26.99
CA ARG A 339 -22.27 0.15 -25.55
C ARG A 339 -21.42 -0.85 -24.78
N GLU A 340 -21.27 -2.07 -25.26
CA GLU A 340 -20.47 -3.08 -24.58
C GLU A 340 -18.99 -2.69 -24.53
N ARG A 341 -18.43 -2.14 -25.62
CA ARG A 341 -17.05 -1.67 -25.64
C ARG A 341 -16.81 -0.52 -24.65
N ARG A 342 -17.71 0.46 -24.60
CA ARG A 342 -17.67 1.56 -23.61
C ARG A 342 -17.75 1.04 -22.18
N ARG A 343 -18.64 0.08 -21.91
CA ARG A 343 -18.75 -0.57 -20.59
C ARG A 343 -17.48 -1.35 -20.24
N ASN A 344 -16.86 -2.03 -21.20
CA ASN A 344 -15.64 -2.80 -20.97
C ASN A 344 -14.50 -1.87 -20.54
N PHE A 345 -14.31 -0.71 -21.19
CA PHE A 345 -13.34 0.28 -20.74
C PHE A 345 -13.60 0.75 -19.29
N GLY A 346 -14.86 1.06 -18.96
CA GLY A 346 -15.25 1.42 -17.59
C GLY A 346 -14.92 0.32 -16.58
N ARG A 347 -15.28 -0.94 -16.86
CA ARG A 347 -14.97 -2.10 -16.00
C ARG A 347 -13.46 -2.32 -15.85
N ARG A 348 -12.69 -2.15 -16.93
CA ARG A 348 -11.22 -2.30 -16.90
C ARG A 348 -10.58 -1.20 -16.05
N LEU A 349 -11.06 0.04 -16.16
CA LEU A 349 -10.57 1.15 -15.35
C LEU A 349 -10.91 0.95 -13.87
N GLU A 350 -12.15 0.55 -13.57
CA GLU A 350 -12.57 0.23 -12.20
C GLU A 350 -11.76 -0.93 -11.60
N ALA A 351 -11.45 -1.96 -12.39
CA ALA A 351 -10.59 -3.05 -11.96
C ALA A 351 -9.17 -2.57 -11.61
N ILE A 352 -8.62 -1.62 -12.37
CA ILE A 352 -7.33 -1.00 -12.05
C ILE A 352 -7.40 -0.19 -10.76
N GLU A 353 -8.47 0.57 -10.55
CA GLU A 353 -8.68 1.32 -9.31
C GLU A 353 -8.74 0.37 -8.10
N ARG A 354 -9.42 -0.78 -8.22
CA ARG A 354 -9.43 -1.81 -7.17
C ARG A 354 -8.05 -2.43 -6.94
N ILE A 355 -7.26 -2.68 -7.99
CA ILE A 355 -5.88 -3.17 -7.85
C ILE A 355 -5.01 -2.13 -7.13
N GLN A 356 -5.19 -0.85 -7.45
CA GLN A 356 -4.50 0.25 -6.78
C GLN A 356 -4.87 0.34 -5.30
N GLN A 357 -6.15 0.12 -4.96
CA GLN A 357 -6.60 0.03 -3.58
C GLN A 357 -6.02 -1.21 -2.87
N ALA A 358 -5.99 -2.38 -3.51
CA ALA A 358 -5.34 -3.56 -2.91
C ALA A 358 -3.84 -3.34 -2.67
N ALA A 359 -3.18 -2.55 -3.51
CA ALA A 359 -1.80 -2.15 -3.31
C ALA A 359 -1.60 -1.19 -2.12
N SER A 360 -2.65 -0.53 -1.59
CA SER A 360 -2.52 0.30 -0.38
C SER A 360 -2.23 -0.52 0.87
N GLY A 361 -2.58 -1.81 0.91
CA GLY A 361 -2.16 -2.71 2.00
C GLY A 361 -0.63 -2.86 2.08
N LEU A 362 0.09 -2.63 0.98
CA LEU A 362 1.55 -2.56 0.98
C LEU A 362 2.06 -1.31 1.69
N ASP A 363 1.36 -0.18 1.56
CA ASP A 363 1.71 1.06 2.26
C ASP A 363 1.45 0.95 3.77
N GLU A 364 0.36 0.27 4.18
CA GLU A 364 0.11 -0.06 5.58
C GLU A 364 1.26 -0.90 6.17
N ARG A 365 1.71 -1.94 5.44
CA ARG A 365 2.83 -2.77 5.91
C ARG A 365 4.15 -2.01 5.98
N ILE A 366 4.39 -1.07 5.07
CA ILE A 366 5.55 -0.18 5.11
C ILE A 366 5.49 0.70 6.36
N ALA A 367 4.31 1.25 6.70
CA ALA A 367 4.13 2.05 7.91
C ALA A 367 4.37 1.22 9.19
N GLU A 368 3.86 -0.02 9.25
CA GLU A 368 4.11 -0.93 10.39
C GLU A 368 5.60 -1.18 10.63
N ILE A 369 6.40 -1.36 9.58
CA ILE A 369 7.86 -1.57 9.72
C ILE A 369 8.55 -0.28 10.19
N ASP A 370 8.09 0.90 9.76
CA ASP A 370 8.61 2.20 10.20
C ASP A 370 8.36 2.42 11.71
N ASP A 371 7.17 2.03 12.18
CA ASP A 371 6.81 2.03 13.60
C ASP A 371 7.69 1.06 14.41
N GLN A 372 7.94 -0.15 13.87
CA GLN A 372 8.84 -1.13 14.51
C GLN A 372 10.28 -0.65 14.58
N GLU A 373 10.79 0.02 13.54
CA GLU A 373 12.12 0.62 13.55
C GLU A 373 12.22 1.73 14.59
N SER A 374 11.20 2.57 14.71
CA SER A 374 11.11 3.61 15.74
C SER A 374 11.15 3.03 17.15
N LEU A 375 10.39 1.96 17.39
CA LEU A 375 10.40 1.24 18.68
C LEU A 375 11.78 0.65 19.01
N LEU A 376 12.48 0.06 18.03
CA LEU A 376 13.84 -0.46 18.26
C LEU A 376 14.81 0.66 18.65
N ASN A 377 14.65 1.86 18.09
CA ASN A 377 15.49 3.02 18.42
C ASN A 377 15.25 3.49 19.86
N GLU A 378 13.99 3.51 20.29
CA GLU A 378 13.63 3.83 21.68
C GLU A 378 14.19 2.79 22.66
N LEU A 379 14.10 1.50 22.32
CA LEU A 379 14.65 0.42 23.14
C LEU A 379 16.18 0.52 23.26
N ASP A 380 16.88 0.82 22.17
CA ASP A 380 18.34 1.00 22.17
C ASP A 380 18.75 2.20 23.04
N ALA A 381 18.06 3.34 22.89
CA ALA A 381 18.28 4.52 23.70
C ALA A 381 18.06 4.25 25.19
N LYS A 382 16.97 3.55 25.55
CA LYS A 382 16.65 3.20 26.93
C LYS A 382 17.64 2.21 27.53
N LEU A 383 18.14 1.28 26.72
CA LEU A 383 19.19 0.35 27.13
C LEU A 383 20.49 1.10 27.42
N ALA A 384 20.86 2.08 26.59
CA ALA A 384 22.01 2.94 26.83
C ALA A 384 21.85 3.77 28.13
N GLU A 385 20.66 4.35 28.35
CA GLU A 385 20.35 5.12 29.56
C GLU A 385 20.46 4.28 30.84
N LEU A 386 19.75 3.15 30.90
CA LEU A 386 19.72 2.28 32.08
C LEU A 386 21.09 1.69 32.41
N THR A 387 21.86 1.30 31.40
CA THR A 387 23.21 0.77 31.60
C THR A 387 24.18 1.86 32.08
N SER A 388 24.05 3.09 31.58
CA SER A 388 24.83 4.24 32.07
C SER A 388 24.50 4.57 33.53
N TYR A 389 23.23 4.53 33.91
CA TYR A 389 22.80 4.75 35.29
C TYR A 389 23.42 3.71 36.25
N LEU A 390 23.36 2.43 35.89
CA LEU A 390 23.92 1.33 36.69
C LEU A 390 25.45 1.41 36.83
N LEU A 391 26.15 1.90 35.81
CA LEU A 391 27.61 2.09 35.84
C LEU A 391 28.04 3.30 36.69
N SER A 392 27.17 4.27 36.88
CA SER A 392 27.49 5.52 37.61
C SER A 392 27.49 5.33 39.15
N GLY A 393 26.71 4.38 39.68
CA GLY A 393 26.66 4.01 41.10
C GLY A 393 26.22 5.12 42.08
N PRO A 394 25.75 4.80 43.31
CA PRO A 394 25.47 5.84 44.30
C PRO A 394 26.77 6.45 44.84
N PRO A 395 26.80 7.78 45.11
CA PRO A 395 27.96 8.46 45.67
C PRO A 395 28.30 7.87 47.05
N VAL A 396 29.59 7.63 47.30
CA VAL A 396 30.08 7.16 48.60
C VAL A 396 30.00 8.35 49.58
N PRO A 397 29.35 8.23 50.76
CA PRO A 397 29.37 9.30 51.75
C PRO A 397 30.79 9.47 52.27
N SER A 398 31.41 10.62 51.97
CA SER A 398 32.68 11.00 52.58
C SER A 398 32.42 11.38 54.04
N ALA A 399 32.74 10.50 54.98
CA ALA A 399 32.78 10.84 56.40
C ALA A 399 34.00 11.74 56.67
N ALA A 400 33.84 13.05 56.46
CA ALA A 400 34.76 14.05 56.97
C ALA A 400 34.23 14.51 58.34
N HIS A 401 35.00 14.26 59.40
CA HIS A 401 34.75 14.79 60.74
C HIS A 401 35.07 16.30 60.74
N ASP A 402 34.06 17.13 61.00
CA ASP A 402 34.24 18.52 61.41
C ASP A 402 34.91 18.56 62.80
N VAL A 403 36.10 19.15 62.85
CA VAL A 403 36.68 19.71 64.08
C VAL A 403 37.16 21.12 63.72
N ASP A 404 36.31 22.10 63.98
CA ASP A 404 36.67 23.53 63.90
C ASP A 404 37.65 23.89 65.03
N PRO A 405 38.83 24.48 64.74
CA PRO A 405 39.66 25.09 65.75
C PRO A 405 39.26 26.56 65.95
N VAL A 406 39.10 26.91 67.22
CA VAL A 406 38.91 28.24 67.79
C VAL A 406 39.96 29.24 67.28
N ALA A 407 39.53 30.40 66.79
CA ALA A 407 40.39 31.56 66.52
C ALA A 407 40.22 32.66 67.60
N PRO A 408 41.29 33.40 67.95
CA PRO A 408 41.32 34.27 69.11
C PRO A 408 40.78 35.68 68.84
N ASN A 409 40.36 36.29 69.93
CA ASN A 409 39.84 37.64 70.12
C ASN A 409 40.86 38.73 69.74
N LEU A 410 40.46 39.72 68.94
CA LEU A 410 41.08 41.05 68.85
C LEU A 410 40.00 42.08 68.48
N ALA A 411 39.45 42.70 69.52
CA ALA A 411 38.74 43.97 69.42
C ALA A 411 39.75 45.10 69.15
N LEU A 412 39.40 46.03 68.26
CA LEU A 412 39.79 47.43 68.34
C LEU A 412 38.77 48.29 67.57
N ALA A 413 38.53 49.47 68.14
CA ALA A 413 37.32 50.27 68.00
C ALA A 413 37.42 51.38 66.92
N SER A 414 36.27 52.03 66.74
CA SER A 414 36.04 53.41 66.26
C SER A 414 36.13 53.61 64.75
N SER A 415 35.32 54.45 64.09
CA SER A 415 34.16 55.28 64.42
C SER A 415 33.76 56.02 63.13
N ALA A 416 32.52 56.53 63.10
CA ALA A 416 31.89 57.42 62.11
C ALA A 416 31.07 56.72 61.01
#